data_AF-A0A7L3ER82-F1
#
_entry.id   AF-A0A7L3ER82-F1
#
_cell.length_a   1.000
_cell.length_b   1.000
_cell.length_c   1.000
_cell.angle_alpha   90.00
_cell.angle_beta   90.00
_cell.angle_gamma   90.00
#
_symmetry.space_group_name_H-M   'P 1'
#
loop_
_entity.id
_entity.type
_entity.pdbx_description
1 polymer ?
#
loop_
_entity_poly.entity_id
_entity_poly.type
_entity_poly.pdbx_seq_one_letter_code
_entity_poly.pdbx_strand_id
1 'polypeptide(L)'
;MVTACLDKFVRVYELQSHDRLQVYGGHTDMIMCMTIHKSMIYTGCYDGSVRAVRLNLMQNYRCWWHGCSLIFGVVDHLKQHLLTDHTNPNFQTLKCRWKNCDAFFTSRKGSKQDAVGHIERHAEDDSRIDS
;
A
#
# COMPACT_ATOMS: atom_id res chain seq x y z
N MET A 1 7.64 2.00 17.56
CA MET A 1 8.89 2.25 16.79
C MET A 1 8.54 2.47 15.33
N VAL A 2 9.25 3.36 14.65
CA VAL A 2 9.09 3.57 13.20
C VAL A 2 10.43 3.33 12.52
N THR A 3 10.43 2.58 11.43
CA THR A 3 11.64 2.27 10.65
C THR A 3 11.41 2.58 9.17
N ALA A 4 12.47 2.92 8.45
CA ALA A 4 12.46 3.05 6.99
C ALA A 4 13.35 1.97 6.38
N CYS A 5 12.96 1.43 5.23
CA CYS A 5 13.64 0.32 4.58
C CYS A 5 13.90 0.60 3.09
N LEU A 6 14.91 -0.07 2.53
CA LEU A 6 15.25 0.02 1.11
C LEU A 6 14.14 -0.56 0.20
N ASP A 7 13.20 -1.31 0.76
CA ASP A 7 12.01 -1.82 0.06
C ASP A 7 10.89 -0.79 -0.13
N LYS A 8 11.21 0.49 -0.02
CA LYS A 8 10.32 1.63 -0.30
C LYS A 8 9.21 1.83 0.74
N PHE A 9 9.23 1.09 1.84
CA PHE A 9 8.27 1.22 2.93
C PHE A 9 8.88 1.78 4.21
N VAL A 10 8.13 2.68 4.83
CA VAL A 10 8.20 2.95 6.26
C VAL A 10 7.27 1.99 6.99
N ARG A 11 7.71 1.47 8.14
CA ARG A 11 6.95 0.52 8.96
C ARG A 11 6.79 1.05 10.38
N VAL A 12 5.60 0.85 10.94
CA VAL A 12 5.27 1.22 12.30
C VAL A 12 5.01 -0.04 13.11
N TYR A 13 5.67 -0.14 14.26
CA TYR A 13 5.62 -1.27 15.15
C TYR A 13 5.20 -0.86 16.55
N GLU A 14 4.40 -1.70 17.19
CA GLU A 14 4.22 -1.69 18.63
C GLU A 14 5.42 -2.38 19.29
N LEU A 15 6.01 -1.75 20.31
CA LEU A 15 7.27 -2.22 20.90
C LEU A 15 7.11 -3.42 21.84
N GLN A 16 5.96 -3.58 22.48
CA GLN A 16 5.74 -4.68 23.44
C GLN A 16 5.38 -5.98 22.73
N SER A 17 4.39 -5.94 21.85
CA SER A 17 3.92 -7.09 21.06
C SER A 17 4.86 -7.45 19.92
N HIS A 18 5.68 -6.49 19.46
CA HIS A 18 6.44 -6.57 18.21
C HIS A 18 5.55 -6.61 16.95
N ASP A 19 4.26 -6.32 17.10
CA ASP A 19 3.32 -6.32 15.99
C ASP A 19 3.58 -5.13 15.06
N ARG A 20 3.55 -5.42 13.76
CA ARG A 20 3.57 -4.39 12.72
C ARG A 20 2.17 -3.82 12.57
N LEU A 21 1.98 -2.60 13.05
CA LEU A 21 0.70 -1.90 13.03
C LEU A 21 0.36 -1.40 11.63
N GLN A 22 1.30 -0.69 10.99
CA GLN A 22 1.07 -0.01 9.73
C GLN A 22 2.32 0.04 8.85
N VAL A 23 2.09 0.24 7.55
CA VAL A 23 3.12 0.61 6.57
C VAL A 23 2.73 1.88 5.82
N TYR A 24 3.73 2.65 5.41
CA TYR A 24 3.59 3.84 4.58
C TYR A 24 4.55 3.70 3.38
N GLY A 25 3.99 3.78 2.17
CA GLY A 25 4.74 3.64 0.92
C GLY A 25 4.74 4.94 0.13
N GLY A 26 4.55 4.82 -1.18
CA GLY A 26 4.46 5.96 -2.11
C GLY A 26 5.75 6.21 -2.88
N HIS A 27 6.91 5.78 -2.37
CA HIS A 27 8.20 6.00 -3.03
C HIS A 27 8.39 5.11 -4.27
N THR A 28 9.06 5.66 -5.27
CA THR A 28 9.45 4.95 -6.49
C THR A 28 10.77 4.21 -6.34
N ASP A 29 11.59 4.61 -5.36
CA ASP A 29 12.90 4.02 -5.08
C ASP A 29 13.18 3.90 -3.55
N MET A 30 14.38 3.46 -3.19
CA MET A 30 14.81 3.19 -1.82
C MET A 30 14.66 4.40 -0.91
N ILE A 31 14.14 4.20 0.31
CA ILE A 31 14.13 5.24 1.34
C ILE A 31 15.49 5.28 2.00
N MET A 32 16.17 6.42 1.87
CA MET A 32 17.54 6.60 2.35
C MET A 32 17.60 7.22 3.73
N CYS A 33 16.63 8.06 4.08
CA CYS A 33 16.56 8.72 5.38
C CYS A 33 15.12 8.99 5.80
N MET A 34 14.90 9.12 7.11
CA MET A 34 13.60 9.41 7.70
C MET A 34 13.74 10.24 8.97
N THR A 35 12.81 11.17 9.19
CA THR A 35 12.61 11.86 10.47
C THR A 35 11.12 11.99 10.79
N ILE A 36 10.78 12.13 12.07
CA ILE A 36 9.41 12.32 12.54
C ILE A 36 9.32 13.62 13.33
N HIS A 37 8.38 14.48 12.95
CA HIS A 37 8.11 15.73 13.67
C HIS A 37 6.60 16.02 13.67
N LYS A 38 6.03 16.30 14.86
CA LYS A 38 4.59 16.63 15.02
C LYS A 38 3.64 15.67 14.28
N SER A 39 3.86 14.36 14.47
CA SER A 39 3.09 13.29 13.82
C SER A 39 3.13 13.31 12.29
N MET A 40 4.13 13.94 11.69
CA MET A 40 4.47 13.80 10.27
C MET A 40 5.72 12.96 10.13
N ILE A 41 5.68 11.98 9.25
CA ILE A 41 6.83 11.21 8.79
C ILE A 41 7.37 11.93 7.55
N TYR A 42 8.64 12.32 7.61
CA TYR A 42 9.38 12.85 6.47
C TYR A 42 10.38 11.81 6.01
N THR A 43 10.45 11.58 4.70
CA THR A 43 11.31 10.57 4.08
C THR A 43 12.02 11.14 2.87
N GLY A 44 13.32 10.88 2.75
CA GLY A 44 14.11 11.15 1.55
C GLY A 44 14.35 9.87 0.76
N CYS A 45 14.16 9.94 -0.55
CA CYS A 45 14.30 8.82 -1.47
C CYS A 45 15.59 8.93 -2.31
N TYR A 46 16.10 7.79 -2.76
CA TYR A 46 17.27 7.74 -3.66
C TYR A 46 17.03 8.48 -4.98
N ASP A 47 15.79 8.53 -5.47
CA ASP A 47 15.40 9.28 -6.68
C ASP A 47 15.42 10.82 -6.50
N GLY A 48 15.82 11.31 -5.33
CA GLY A 48 15.88 12.73 -4.99
C GLY A 48 14.57 13.33 -4.48
N SER A 49 13.48 12.56 -4.46
CA SER A 49 12.21 13.04 -3.92
C SER A 49 12.18 13.04 -2.39
N VAL A 50 11.41 13.98 -1.83
CA VAL A 50 11.09 14.05 -0.42
C VAL A 50 9.58 13.96 -0.27
N ARG A 51 9.11 13.14 0.67
CA ARG A 51 7.69 12.99 0.98
C ARG A 51 7.43 13.26 2.45
N ALA A 52 6.26 13.81 2.71
CA ALA A 52 5.72 14.01 4.04
C ALA A 52 4.35 13.33 4.13
N VAL A 53 4.13 12.54 5.17
CA VAL A 53 2.84 11.87 5.39
C VAL A 53 2.49 11.90 6.87
N ARG A 54 1.20 12.10 7.17
CA ARG A 54 0.72 12.09 8.55
C ARG A 54 0.72 10.67 9.11
N LEU A 55 1.39 10.48 10.24
CA LEU A 55 1.27 9.28 11.06
C LEU A 55 -0.06 9.33 11.82
N ASN A 56 -0.95 8.40 11.49
CA ASN A 56 -2.28 8.30 12.09
C ASN A 56 -2.64 6.83 12.29
N LEU A 57 -2.50 6.37 13.54
CA LEU A 57 -2.80 4.98 13.90
C LEU A 57 -4.29 4.64 13.89
N MET A 58 -5.17 5.66 13.85
CA MET A 58 -6.62 5.48 13.82
C MET A 58 -7.16 5.17 12.41
N GLN A 59 -6.34 5.33 11.36
CA GLN A 59 -6.75 5.07 9.98
C GLN A 59 -6.00 3.85 9.46
N ASN A 60 -6.72 2.75 9.22
CA ASN A 60 -6.15 1.49 8.79
C ASN A 60 -6.81 1.00 7.52
N TYR A 61 -6.01 0.74 6.49
CA TYR A 61 -6.44 0.25 5.18
C TYR A 61 -5.73 -1.07 4.89
N ARG A 62 -6.45 -2.19 5.07
CA ARG A 62 -5.87 -3.53 4.93
C ARG A 62 -5.93 -4.02 3.51
N CYS A 63 -4.80 -4.56 3.04
CA CYS A 63 -4.80 -5.36 1.83
C CYS A 63 -5.41 -6.73 2.14
N TRP A 64 -6.56 -7.04 1.53
CA TRP A 64 -7.23 -8.34 1.66
C TRP A 64 -6.89 -9.30 0.51
N TRP A 65 -5.84 -9.00 -0.25
CA TRP A 65 -5.34 -9.91 -1.27
C TRP A 65 -4.82 -11.20 -0.65
N HIS A 66 -5.13 -12.34 -1.26
CA HIS A 66 -4.69 -13.64 -0.77
C HIS A 66 -3.16 -13.70 -0.60
N GLY A 67 -2.71 -13.96 0.63
CA GLY A 67 -1.29 -14.02 0.99
C GLY A 67 -0.66 -12.68 1.38
N CYS A 68 -1.39 -11.56 1.29
CA CYS A 68 -0.92 -10.26 1.77
C CYS A 68 -1.41 -9.97 3.20
N SER A 69 -0.54 -9.37 4.01
CA SER A 69 -0.82 -9.01 5.41
C SER A 69 -0.48 -7.56 5.74
N LEU A 70 -0.32 -6.72 4.70
CA LEU A 70 0.00 -5.31 4.88
C LEU A 70 -1.25 -4.52 5.27
N ILE A 71 -1.07 -3.64 6.26
CA ILE A 71 -2.04 -2.65 6.69
C ILE A 71 -1.41 -1.29 6.45
N PHE A 72 -2.07 -0.44 5.70
CA PHE A 72 -1.58 0.87 5.30
C PHE A 72 -2.21 1.96 6.16
N GLY A 73 -1.43 2.99 6.50
CA GLY A 73 -1.97 4.19 7.16
C GLY A 73 -2.69 5.16 6.21
N VAL A 74 -2.56 4.97 4.89
CA VAL A 74 -3.12 5.84 3.84
C VAL A 74 -3.63 5.01 2.67
N VAL A 75 -4.84 5.31 2.18
CA VAL A 75 -5.49 4.58 1.09
C VAL A 75 -4.71 4.64 -0.23
N ASP A 76 -4.14 5.79 -0.56
CA ASP A 76 -3.36 5.95 -1.81
C ASP A 76 -2.12 5.06 -1.82
N HIS A 77 -1.52 4.81 -0.65
CA HIS A 77 -0.39 3.88 -0.54
C HIS A 77 -0.84 2.42 -0.75
N LEU A 78 -2.04 2.06 -0.27
CA LEU A 78 -2.64 0.75 -0.54
C LEU A 78 -2.95 0.59 -2.03
N LYS A 79 -3.55 1.59 -2.68
CA LYS A 79 -3.81 1.58 -4.13
C LYS A 79 -2.52 1.38 -4.90
N GLN A 80 -1.48 2.16 -4.60
CA GLN A 80 -0.19 2.00 -5.27
C GLN A 80 0.37 0.59 -5.09
N HIS A 81 0.36 0.06 -3.86
CA HIS A 81 0.79 -1.32 -3.58
C HIS A 81 0.00 -2.36 -4.39
N LEU A 82 -1.32 -2.24 -4.44
CA LEU A 82 -2.17 -3.14 -5.21
C LEU A 82 -1.80 -3.10 -6.71
N LEU A 83 -1.55 -1.90 -7.23
CA LEU A 83 -1.21 -1.72 -8.64
C LEU A 83 0.20 -2.18 -8.99
N THR A 84 1.16 -2.16 -8.07
CA THR A 84 2.53 -2.61 -8.34
C THR A 84 2.73 -4.09 -8.05
N ASP A 85 2.15 -4.59 -6.96
CA ASP A 85 2.51 -5.90 -6.40
C ASP A 85 1.46 -6.97 -6.70
N HIS A 86 0.23 -6.56 -7.01
CA HIS A 86 -0.89 -7.47 -7.25
C HIS A 86 -1.48 -7.36 -8.65
N THR A 87 -1.23 -6.24 -9.36
CA THR A 87 -1.50 -6.13 -10.79
C THR A 87 -0.21 -6.10 -11.57
N ASN A 88 0.06 -7.13 -12.37
CA ASN A 88 1.17 -7.09 -13.31
C ASN A 88 0.77 -6.26 -14.55
N PRO A 89 1.38 -5.11 -14.87
CA PRO A 89 1.02 -4.29 -16.03
C PRO A 89 1.05 -5.06 -17.38
N ASN A 90 1.82 -6.15 -17.42
CA ASN A 90 2.01 -7.01 -18.58
C ASN A 90 1.22 -8.32 -18.52
N PHE A 91 0.14 -8.39 -17.72
CA PHE A 91 -0.67 -9.60 -17.63
C PHE A 91 -1.34 -9.97 -18.98
N GLN A 92 -1.33 -11.26 -19.30
CA GLN A 92 -2.20 -11.82 -20.35
C GLN A 92 -3.62 -12.00 -19.83
N THR A 93 -3.73 -12.51 -18.59
CA THR A 93 -4.97 -12.63 -17.82
C THR A 93 -4.69 -12.26 -16.37
N LEU A 94 -5.67 -11.67 -15.69
CA LEU A 94 -5.59 -11.30 -14.28
C LEU A 94 -6.85 -11.81 -13.58
N LYS A 95 -6.66 -12.72 -12.61
CA LYS A 95 -7.72 -13.10 -11.67
C LYS A 95 -7.51 -12.29 -10.38
N CYS A 96 -8.51 -11.51 -10.00
CA CYS A 96 -8.53 -10.84 -8.70
C CYS A 96 -8.52 -11.91 -7.59
N ARG A 97 -7.68 -11.71 -6.57
CA ARG A 97 -7.62 -12.58 -5.38
C ARG A 97 -7.91 -11.81 -4.11
N TRP A 98 -8.66 -10.71 -4.23
CA TRP A 98 -9.20 -10.02 -3.09
C TRP A 98 -10.22 -10.93 -2.37
N LYS A 99 -10.34 -10.79 -1.06
CA LYS A 99 -11.27 -11.59 -0.25
C LYS A 99 -12.69 -11.49 -0.83
N ASN A 100 -13.30 -12.65 -1.09
CA ASN A 100 -14.64 -12.78 -1.65
C ASN A 100 -14.82 -12.13 -3.05
N CYS A 101 -13.74 -12.00 -3.82
CA CYS A 101 -13.78 -11.50 -5.20
C CYS A 101 -13.21 -12.55 -6.16
N ASP A 102 -13.93 -12.81 -7.25
CA ASP A 102 -13.53 -13.73 -8.32
C ASP A 102 -13.48 -13.04 -9.70
N ALA A 103 -13.37 -11.71 -9.72
CA ALA A 103 -13.30 -10.94 -10.96
C ALA A 103 -12.11 -11.36 -11.83
N PHE A 104 -12.31 -11.37 -13.15
CA PHE A 104 -11.33 -11.83 -14.13
C PHE A 104 -11.21 -10.85 -15.30
N PHE A 105 -9.98 -10.57 -15.69
CA PHE A 105 -9.63 -9.57 -16.71
C PHE A 105 -8.68 -10.16 -17.76
N THR A 106 -8.73 -9.61 -18.97
CA THR A 106 -7.90 -10.05 -20.12
C THR A 106 -7.03 -8.90 -20.63
N SER A 107 -5.99 -9.19 -21.42
CA SER A 107 -5.01 -8.18 -21.86
C SER A 107 -5.54 -7.08 -22.80
N ARG A 108 -6.83 -7.10 -23.19
CA ARG A 108 -7.42 -6.06 -24.06
C ARG A 108 -7.27 -4.68 -23.38
N LYS A 109 -6.86 -3.64 -24.13
CA LYS A 109 -6.57 -2.30 -23.58
C LYS A 109 -7.68 -1.77 -22.65
N GLY A 110 -8.96 -1.95 -23.00
CA GLY A 110 -10.09 -1.58 -22.12
C GLY A 110 -10.11 -2.37 -20.81
N SER A 111 -9.93 -3.69 -20.89
CA SER A 111 -9.92 -4.58 -19.72
C SER A 111 -8.77 -4.30 -18.74
N LYS A 112 -7.69 -3.62 -19.15
CA LYS A 112 -6.64 -3.16 -18.22
C LYS A 112 -7.12 -1.99 -17.36
N GLN A 113 -7.77 -0.99 -17.95
CA GLN A 113 -8.35 0.13 -17.19
C GLN A 113 -9.47 -0.34 -16.27
N ASP A 114 -10.28 -1.30 -16.75
CA ASP A 114 -11.32 -1.93 -15.94
C ASP A 114 -10.73 -2.67 -14.72
N ALA A 115 -9.60 -3.36 -14.89
CA ALA A 115 -8.90 -4.06 -13.80
C ALA A 115 -8.36 -3.08 -12.75
N VAL A 116 -7.70 -2.00 -13.19
CA VAL A 116 -7.17 -0.95 -12.31
C VAL A 116 -8.31 -0.34 -11.49
N GLY A 117 -9.36 0.16 -12.16
CA GLY A 117 -10.50 0.77 -11.49
C GLY A 117 -11.31 -0.20 -10.63
N HIS A 118 -11.32 -1.50 -10.96
CA HIS A 118 -11.89 -2.53 -10.09
C HIS A 118 -11.12 -2.67 -8.77
N ILE A 119 -9.78 -2.69 -8.84
CA ILE A 119 -8.94 -2.91 -7.68
C ILE A 119 -8.85 -1.67 -6.78
N GLU A 120 -8.88 -0.48 -7.36
CA GLU A 120 -8.96 0.76 -6.60
C GLU A 120 -10.24 0.85 -5.76
N ARG A 121 -11.38 0.35 -6.29
CA ARG A 121 -12.64 0.27 -5.52
C ARG A 121 -12.51 -0.62 -4.29
N HIS A 122 -11.83 -1.76 -4.37
CA HIS A 122 -11.54 -2.57 -3.19
C HIS A 122 -10.74 -1.81 -2.12
N ALA A 123 -9.81 -0.94 -2.53
CA ALA A 123 -9.07 -0.11 -1.61
C ALA A 123 -9.95 0.96 -0.93
N GLU A 124 -10.95 1.50 -1.62
CA GLU A 124 -11.82 2.56 -1.09
C GLU A 124 -12.95 2.01 -0.20
N ASP A 125 -13.62 0.94 -0.67
CA ASP A 125 -14.88 0.48 -0.09
C ASP A 125 -14.67 -0.60 0.99
N ASP A 126 -13.70 -1.51 0.79
CA ASP A 126 -13.59 -2.75 1.57
C ASP A 126 -12.35 -2.82 2.48
N SER A 127 -11.41 -1.89 2.32
CA SER A 127 -10.11 -1.99 2.99
C SER A 127 -10.09 -1.38 4.39
N ARG A 128 -11.02 -0.47 4.68
CA ARG A 128 -11.02 0.26 5.95
C ARG A 128 -11.38 -0.69 7.09
N ILE A 129 -10.56 -0.67 8.14
CA ILE A 129 -10.84 -1.37 9.38
C ILE A 129 -11.23 -0.32 10.42
N ASP A 130 -12.46 -0.39 10.89
CA ASP A 130 -12.89 0.41 12.04
C ASP A 130 -12.27 -0.21 13.31
N SER A 131 -11.62 0.63 14.11
CA SER A 131 -10.95 0.24 15.36
C SER A 131 -11.92 0.19 16.53
#